data_AF-A0A2J4JKX8-F1
#
_entry.id   AF-A0A2J4JKX8-F1
#
_cell.length_a   1.000
_cell.length_b   1.000
_cell.length_c   1.000
_cell.angle_alpha   90.00
_cell.angle_beta   90.00
_cell.angle_gamma   90.00
#
_symmetry.space_group_name_H-M   'P 1'
#
loop_
_entity.id
_entity.type
_entity.pdbx_description
1 polymer ?
#
loop_
_entity_poly.entity_id
_entity_poly.type
_entity_poly.pdbx_seq_one_letter_code
_entity_poly.pdbx_strand_id
1 'polypeptide(L)' 'MKEAVKDGVELIGYTMWGFIDLVSCGSMEMSKRYGVIYVDQDDAGHGTLARSRKDSFYWYQKCIATNGEDLEG' A
#
# COMPACT_ATOMS: atom_id res chain seq x y z
N MET A 1 -4.23 7.74 13.54
CA MET A 1 -2.98 8.53 13.53
C MET A 1 -3.23 9.95 13.97
N LYS A 2 -4.09 10.72 13.28
CA LYS A 2 -4.42 12.12 13.67
C LYS A 2 -4.87 12.25 15.13
N GLU A 3 -5.77 11.37 15.60
CA GLU A 3 -6.20 11.38 17.01
C GLU A 3 -5.05 11.08 17.99
N ALA A 4 -4.23 10.05 17.74
CA ALA A 4 -3.08 9.74 18.59
C ALA A 4 -2.05 10.89 18.65
N VAL A 5 -1.84 11.60 17.54
CA VAL A 5 -0.97 12.80 17.51
C VAL A 5 -1.59 13.95 18.33
N LYS A 6 -2.92 14.13 18.28
CA LYS A 6 -3.62 15.11 19.14
C LYS A 6 -3.50 14.76 20.62
N ASP A 7 -3.47 13.47 20.95
CA ASP A 7 -3.27 12.97 22.32
C ASP A 7 -1.82 13.11 22.81
N GLY A 8 -0.91 13.68 21.99
CA GLY A 8 0.47 13.99 22.36
C GLY A 8 1.50 12.92 22.00
N VAL A 9 1.12 11.89 21.24
CA VAL A 9 2.08 10.87 20.77
C VAL A 9 2.99 11.47 19.70
N GLU A 10 4.31 11.35 19.91
CA GLU A 10 5.31 11.69 18.91
C GLU A 10 5.37 10.61 17.82
N LEU A 11 4.64 10.84 16.72
CA LEU A 11 4.60 9.97 15.56
C LEU A 11 5.49 10.51 14.44
N ILE A 12 6.59 9.81 14.15
CA ILE A 12 7.57 10.22 13.12
C ILE A 12 7.02 10.02 11.70
N GLY A 13 6.19 9.00 11.48
CA GLY A 13 5.60 8.75 10.17
C GLY A 13 4.83 7.44 10.07
N TYR A 14 4.33 7.15 8.87
CA TYR A 14 3.62 5.93 8.52
C TYR A 14 4.13 5.38 7.19
N THR A 15 4.57 4.12 7.20
CA THR A 15 5.04 3.41 6.02
C THR A 15 4.10 2.24 5.74
N MET A 16 3.39 2.28 4.61
CA MET A 16 2.47 1.21 4.23
C MET A 16 3.23 -0.09 3.97
N TRP A 17 2.73 -1.20 4.54
CA TRP A 17 3.29 -2.52 4.28
C TRP A 17 3.07 -2.92 2.81
N GLY A 18 4.14 -3.38 2.16
CA GLY A 18 4.06 -3.95 0.82
C GLY A 18 3.49 -2.99 -0.22
N PHE A 19 4.05 -1.77 -0.35
CA PHE A 19 3.62 -0.74 -1.32
C PHE A 19 3.44 -1.27 -2.75
N ILE A 20 4.24 -2.25 -3.14
CA ILE A 20 4.09 -3.05 -4.36
C ILE A 20 3.70 -4.48 -3.98
N ASP A 21 2.83 -5.11 -4.78
CA ASP A 21 2.47 -6.52 -4.57
C ASP A 21 3.74 -7.39 -4.49
N LEU A 22 3.76 -8.25 -3.48
CA LEU A 22 4.89 -9.10 -3.11
C LEU A 22 4.38 -10.44 -2.56
N VAL A 23 5.27 -11.41 -2.44
CA VAL A 23 4.96 -12.72 -1.86
C VAL A 23 4.68 -12.56 -0.37
N SER A 24 3.49 -12.99 0.07
CA SER A 24 3.08 -12.88 1.46
C SER A 24 4.01 -13.64 2.41
N CYS A 25 4.25 -13.09 3.60
CA CYS A 25 4.88 -13.83 4.67
C CYS A 25 3.84 -14.77 5.32
N GLY A 26 4.21 -16.02 5.56
CA GLY A 26 3.34 -17.06 6.14
C GLY A 26 2.85 -18.06 5.09
N SER A 27 1.91 -17.66 4.24
CA SER A 27 1.34 -18.54 3.20
C SER A 27 2.15 -18.60 1.91
N MET A 28 3.09 -17.68 1.69
CA MET A 28 3.94 -17.62 0.50
C MET A 28 3.13 -17.47 -0.80
N GLU A 29 2.15 -16.55 -0.78
CA GLU A 29 1.19 -16.32 -1.87
C GLU A 29 1.37 -14.92 -2.50
N MET A 30 1.26 -14.85 -3.84
CA MET A 30 1.07 -13.61 -4.62
C MET A 30 -0.40 -13.19 -4.69
N SER A 31 -1.33 -14.13 -4.56
CA SER A 31 -2.77 -13.87 -4.57
C SER A 31 -3.23 -13.01 -3.39
N LYS A 32 -2.49 -13.04 -2.27
CA LYS A 32 -2.67 -12.13 -1.14
C LYS A 32 -1.98 -10.78 -1.38
N ARG A 33 -2.72 -9.84 -1.97
CA ARG A 33 -2.19 -8.57 -2.48
C ARG A 33 -2.33 -7.44 -1.46
N TYR A 34 -1.24 -6.70 -1.24
CA TYR A 34 -1.16 -5.57 -0.29
C TYR A 34 -0.89 -4.24 -0.98
N GLY A 35 -0.25 -4.25 -2.16
CA GLY A 35 0.32 -3.05 -2.74
C GLY A 35 -0.71 -2.13 -3.36
N VAL A 36 -0.31 -0.87 -3.47
CA VAL A 36 -0.96 0.10 -4.35
C VAL A 36 -0.49 -0.04 -5.81
N ILE A 37 0.60 -0.77 -6.02
CA ILE A 37 1.07 -1.20 -7.34
C ILE A 37 0.79 -2.70 -7.49
N TYR A 38 0.05 -3.06 -8.54
CA TYR A 38 -0.19 -4.43 -8.94
C TYR A 38 1.05 -4.99 -9.66
N VAL A 39 1.36 -6.26 -9.40
CA VAL A 39 2.36 -7.04 -10.13
C VAL A 39 1.66 -8.22 -10.80
N ASP A 40 1.85 -8.34 -12.12
CA ASP A 40 1.36 -9.46 -12.92
C ASP A 40 2.19 -10.72 -12.66
N GLN A 41 1.82 -11.42 -11.59
CA GLN A 41 2.34 -12.73 -11.21
C GLN A 41 1.29 -13.47 -10.37
N ASP A 42 1.14 -14.77 -10.62
CA ASP A 42 0.31 -15.69 -9.83
C ASP A 42 1.14 -16.50 -8.82
N ASP A 43 0.46 -17.35 -8.04
CA ASP A 43 1.09 -18.18 -6.99
C ASP A 43 2.00 -19.28 -7.57
N ALA A 44 1.82 -19.66 -8.84
CA ALA A 44 2.66 -20.63 -9.54
C ALA A 44 3.86 -19.96 -10.24
N GLY A 45 3.97 -18.62 -10.17
CA GLY A 45 5.03 -17.84 -10.79
C GLY A 45 4.80 -17.49 -12.26
N HIS A 46 3.60 -17.71 -12.79
CA HIS A 46 3.25 -17.26 -14.14
C HIS A 46 2.86 -15.79 -14.13
N GLY A 47 3.28 -15.06 -15.17
CA GLY A 47 2.97 -13.65 -15.37
C GLY A 47 4.11 -12.91 -16.04
N THR A 48 3.86 -11.69 -16.48
CA THR A 48 4.85 -10.85 -17.18
C THR A 48 5.73 -10.04 -16.23
N LEU A 49 5.43 -10.06 -14.93
CA LEU A 49 5.98 -9.15 -13.92
C LEU A 49 5.71 -7.68 -14.23
N ALA A 50 4.80 -7.36 -15.16
CA ALA A 50 4.40 -5.99 -15.45
C ALA A 50 3.77 -5.33 -14.22
N ARG A 51 3.96 -4.02 -14.10
CA ARG A 51 3.44 -3.22 -13.00
C ARG A 51 2.35 -2.31 -13.49
N SER A 52 1.24 -2.27 -12.78
CA SER A 52 0.15 -1.33 -13.03
C SER A 52 -0.27 -0.63 -11.73
N ARG A 53 -0.66 0.64 -11.86
CA ARG A 53 -1.15 1.43 -10.73
C ARG A 53 -2.58 1.03 -10.43
N LYS A 54 -2.88 0.64 -9.19
CA LYS A 54 -4.26 0.41 -8.72
C LYS A 54 -4.92 1.75 -8.40
N ASP A 55 -6.22 1.77 -8.18
CA ASP A 55 -6.93 2.98 -7.76
C ASP A 55 -6.39 3.53 -6.44
N SER A 56 -6.02 2.64 -5.52
CA SER A 56 -5.38 2.97 -4.25
C SER A 56 -4.03 3.70 -4.40
N PHE A 57 -3.38 3.61 -5.57
CA PHE A 57 -2.18 4.40 -5.87
C PHE A 57 -2.49 5.89 -5.88
N TYR A 58 -3.53 6.30 -6.59
CA TYR A 58 -3.91 7.70 -6.71
C TYR A 58 -4.48 8.23 -5.40
N TRP A 59 -5.26 7.41 -4.69
CA TRP A 59 -5.71 7.74 -3.35
C TRP A 59 -4.53 7.99 -2.40
N TYR A 60 -3.54 7.10 -2.37
CA TYR A 60 -2.40 7.25 -1.47
C TYR A 60 -1.47 8.41 -1.89
N GLN A 61 -1.34 8.66 -3.20
CA GLN A 61 -0.67 9.85 -3.73
C GLN A 61 -1.34 11.14 -3.22
N LYS A 62 -2.67 11.21 -3.25
CA LYS A 62 -3.45 12.35 -2.74
C LYS A 62 -3.32 12.51 -1.22
N CYS A 63 -3.39 11.41 -0.49
CA CYS A 63 -3.17 11.38 0.96
C CYS A 63 -1.79 11.97 1.33
N ILE A 64 -0.72 11.55 0.65
CA ILE A 64 0.63 12.09 0.89
C ILE A 64 0.70 13.57 0.50
N ALA A 65 0.19 13.94 -0.68
CA ALA A 65 0.23 15.32 -1.18
C ALA A 65 -0.53 16.31 -0.30
N THR A 66 -1.56 15.85 0.41
CA THR A 66 -2.34 16.65 1.37
C THR A 66 -1.90 16.47 2.81
N ASN A 67 -0.79 15.78 3.07
CA ASN A 67 -0.32 15.43 4.42
C ASN A 67 -1.42 14.78 5.29
N GLY A 68 -2.28 13.97 4.66
CA GLY A 68 -3.39 13.27 5.30
C GLY A 68 -4.63 14.13 5.59
N GLU A 69 -4.73 15.34 5.02
CA GLU A 69 -5.94 16.18 5.17
C GLU A 69 -7.08 15.77 4.23
N ASP A 70 -6.79 15.21 3.05
CA ASP A 70 -7.80 14.64 2.15
C ASP A 70 -7.63 13.11 2.06
N LEU A 71 -8.58 12.40 2.66
CA LEU A 71 -8.63 10.94 2.72
C LEU A 71 -9.82 10.34 1.95
N GLU A 72 -10.57 11.15 1.20
CA GLU A 72 -11.72 10.67 0.42
C GLU A 72 -11.24 9.88 -0.82
N GLY A 73 -11.95 8.82 -1.19
CA GLY A 73 -11.59 7.90 -2.28
C GLY A 73 -12.71 7.70 -3.29
#